data_AF-A0A7Z9PXA5-F1
#
_entry.id   AF-A0A7Z9PXA5-F1
#
_cell.length_a   1.000
_cell.length_b   1.000
_cell.length_c   1.000
_cell.angle_alpha   90.00
_cell.angle_beta   90.00
_cell.angle_gamma   90.00
#
_symmetry.space_group_name_H-M   'P 1'
#
loop_
_entity.id
_entity.type
_entity.pdbx_description
1 polymer ?
#
loop_
_entity_poly.entity_id
_entity_poly.type
_entity_poly.pdbx_seq_one_letter_code
_entity_poly.pdbx_strand_id
1 'polypeptide(L)'
;MHENLPKEVDAALRFGTTADNVSPDLQSDTFKETINKLAWAIGSTYAVPYRNPKAGARELAIDLASYLFSLHGYPKRAVKP
;
A
#
# COMPACT_ATOMS: atom_id res chain seq x y z
N MET A 1 25.06 28.20 10.72
CA MET A 1 25.56 26.88 11.16
C MET A 1 24.36 25.97 11.21
N HIS A 2 24.17 25.08 10.24
CA HIS A 2 23.04 24.14 10.23
C HIS A 2 23.49 22.85 10.90
N GLU A 3 22.90 22.53 12.05
CA GLU A 3 23.03 21.24 12.71
C GLU A 3 22.48 20.12 11.82
N ASN A 4 23.22 19.02 11.78
CA ASN A 4 22.87 17.81 11.03
C ASN A 4 21.64 17.13 11.63
N LEU A 5 20.46 17.42 11.10
CA LEU A 5 19.29 16.57 11.33
C LEU A 5 19.48 15.24 10.56
N PRO A 6 19.07 14.09 11.14
CA PRO A 6 19.13 12.81 10.44
C PRO A 6 18.36 12.90 9.12
N LYS A 7 18.93 12.35 8.04
CA LYS A 7 18.42 12.48 6.65
C LYS A 7 16.93 12.10 6.47
N GLU A 8 16.41 11.27 7.35
CA GLU A 8 15.01 10.84 7.37
C GLU A 8 14.04 11.98 7.74
N VAL A 9 14.48 12.91 8.59
CA VAL A 9 13.69 14.05 9.07
C VAL A 9 13.59 15.15 7.99
N ASP A 10 14.67 15.39 7.22
CA ASP A 10 14.67 16.40 6.15
C ASP A 10 13.83 15.96 4.92
N ALA A 11 13.73 14.64 4.67
CA ALA A 11 12.83 14.12 3.64
C ALA A 11 11.35 14.26 4.03
N ALA A 12 11.01 14.00 5.31
CA ALA A 12 9.64 14.07 5.80
C ALA A 12 9.09 15.51 5.88
N LEU A 13 9.95 16.49 6.15
CA LEU A 13 9.59 17.92 6.24
C LEU A 13 9.47 18.61 4.88
N ARG A 14 10.18 18.16 3.84
CA ARG A 14 10.11 18.76 2.48
C ARG A 14 8.88 18.40 1.67
N PHE A 15 8.14 17.35 2.05
CA PHE A 15 6.96 16.87 1.30
C PHE A 15 5.61 17.12 1.98
N GLY A 16 5.55 17.96 3.03
CA GLY A 16 4.26 18.35 3.63
C GLY A 16 3.49 17.18 4.28
N THR A 17 4.21 16.17 4.75
CA THR A 17 3.63 15.02 5.44
C THR A 17 3.06 15.46 6.79
N THR A 18 1.76 15.71 6.86
CA THR A 18 1.06 15.63 8.13
C THR A 18 0.88 14.15 8.46
N ALA A 19 1.38 13.79 9.64
CA ALA A 19 1.44 12.46 10.21
C ALA A 19 0.05 11.91 10.59
N ASP A 20 -0.83 11.68 9.61
CA ASP A 20 -2.03 10.85 9.82
C ASP A 20 -1.70 9.35 9.64
N ASN A 21 -0.67 8.93 10.39
CA ASN A 21 -0.51 7.67 11.13
C ASN A 21 -0.67 6.31 10.44
N VAL A 22 0.08 6.05 9.36
CA VAL A 22 0.42 4.67 8.98
C VAL A 22 1.93 4.58 8.70
N SER A 23 2.66 3.74 9.45
CA SER A 23 4.08 3.53 9.19
C SER A 23 4.27 3.00 7.75
N PRO A 24 5.33 3.41 7.03
CA PRO A 24 5.58 2.95 5.66
C PRO A 24 5.57 1.42 5.51
N ASP A 25 6.05 0.69 6.52
CA ASP A 25 6.01 -0.78 6.55
C ASP A 25 4.58 -1.31 6.57
N LEU A 26 3.72 -0.72 7.40
CA LEU A 26 2.31 -1.13 7.49
C LEU A 26 1.55 -0.79 6.21
N GLN A 27 1.90 0.30 5.52
CA GLN A 27 1.38 0.61 4.20
C GLN A 27 1.79 -0.46 3.18
N SER A 28 3.08 -0.82 3.16
CA SER A 28 3.63 -1.87 2.27
C SER A 28 2.95 -3.22 2.50
N ASP A 29 2.77 -3.63 3.75
CA ASP A 29 2.14 -4.90 4.10
C ASP A 29 0.65 -4.91 3.75
N THR A 30 -0.07 -3.82 4.04
CA THR A 30 -1.48 -3.67 3.69
C THR A 30 -1.68 -3.72 2.17
N PHE A 31 -0.79 -3.07 1.42
CA PHE A 31 -0.83 -3.09 -0.05
C PHE A 31 -0.62 -4.50 -0.61
N LYS A 32 0.42 -5.21 -0.15
CA LYS A 32 0.71 -6.59 -0.56
C LYS A 32 -0.45 -7.54 -0.24
N GLU A 33 -1.02 -7.43 0.95
CA GLU A 33 -2.12 -8.29 1.37
C GLU A 33 -3.39 -8.01 0.55
N THR A 34 -3.63 -6.76 0.18
CA THR A 34 -4.72 -6.37 -0.71
C THR A 34 -4.57 -7.01 -2.09
N ILE A 35 -3.37 -6.92 -2.70
CA ILE A 35 -3.08 -7.58 -3.99
C ILE A 35 -3.31 -9.10 -3.88
N ASN A 36 -2.85 -9.73 -2.80
CA ASN A 36 -3.01 -11.17 -2.62
C ASN A 36 -4.48 -11.59 -2.58
N LYS A 37 -5.32 -10.88 -1.82
CA LYS A 37 -6.76 -11.16 -1.73
C LYS A 37 -7.49 -10.91 -3.04
N LEU A 38 -7.18 -9.81 -3.73
CA LEU A 38 -7.77 -9.49 -5.03
C LEU A 38 -7.36 -10.53 -6.09
N ALA A 39 -6.08 -10.86 -6.18
CA ALA A 39 -5.58 -11.85 -7.13
C ALA A 39 -6.22 -13.22 -6.87
N TRP A 40 -6.35 -13.64 -5.61
CA TRP A 40 -7.06 -14.86 -5.25
C TRP A 40 -8.52 -14.83 -5.69
N ALA A 41 -9.27 -13.76 -5.37
CA ALA A 41 -10.69 -13.65 -5.72
C ALA A 41 -10.92 -13.67 -7.24
N ILE A 42 -10.10 -12.92 -8.00
CA ILE A 42 -10.15 -12.90 -9.47
C ILE A 42 -9.78 -14.27 -10.03
N GLY A 43 -8.69 -14.85 -9.55
CA GLY A 43 -8.21 -16.17 -9.99
C GLY A 43 -9.21 -17.29 -9.75
N SER A 44 -9.85 -17.30 -8.57
CA SER A 44 -10.87 -18.27 -8.21
C SER A 44 -12.15 -18.11 -9.02
N THR A 45 -12.55 -16.87 -9.35
CA THR A 45 -13.77 -16.61 -10.13
C THR A 45 -13.60 -17.01 -11.60
N TYR A 46 -12.46 -16.70 -12.21
CA TYR A 46 -12.20 -16.94 -13.62
C TYR A 46 -11.39 -18.23 -13.89
N ALA A 47 -11.13 -19.04 -12.85
CA ALA A 47 -10.30 -20.24 -12.91
C ALA A 47 -8.90 -20.01 -13.52
N VAL A 48 -8.30 -18.84 -13.28
CA VAL A 48 -6.97 -18.47 -13.79
C VAL A 48 -5.91 -18.58 -12.69
N PRO A 49 -4.65 -18.92 -13.04
CA PRO A 49 -3.57 -18.98 -12.06
C PRO A 49 -3.31 -17.60 -11.42
N TYR A 50 -3.49 -17.48 -10.10
CA TYR A 50 -3.28 -16.21 -9.38
C TYR A 50 -1.95 -16.16 -8.60
N ARG A 51 -1.34 -17.33 -8.37
CA ARG A 51 -0.07 -17.46 -7.63
C ARG A 51 1.13 -16.96 -8.43
N ASN A 52 1.00 -16.88 -9.75
CA ASN A 52 2.06 -16.37 -10.62
C ASN A 52 1.98 -14.83 -10.67
N PRO A 53 3.07 -14.11 -10.32
CA PRO A 53 3.11 -12.65 -10.40
C PRO A 53 2.92 -12.08 -11.81
N LYS A 54 3.14 -12.89 -12.85
CA LYS A 54 2.95 -12.51 -14.26
C LYS A 54 1.61 -12.94 -14.86
N ALA A 55 0.69 -13.45 -14.05
CA ALA A 55 -0.64 -13.81 -14.53
C ALA A 55 -1.53 -12.57 -14.58
N GLY A 56 -2.40 -12.47 -15.58
CA GLY A 56 -3.30 -11.32 -15.74
C GLY A 56 -4.18 -11.03 -14.52
N ALA A 57 -4.52 -12.05 -13.71
CA ALA A 57 -5.23 -11.84 -12.44
C ALA A 57 -4.42 -11.04 -11.42
N ARG A 58 -3.09 -11.18 -11.42
CA ARG A 58 -2.19 -10.43 -10.52
C ARG A 58 -1.97 -9.01 -11.02
N GLU A 59 -1.81 -8.83 -12.33
CA GLU A 59 -1.72 -7.50 -12.96
C GLU A 59 -2.98 -6.68 -12.67
N LEU A 60 -4.16 -7.25 -12.92
CA LEU A 60 -5.44 -6.60 -12.61
C LEU A 60 -5.59 -6.31 -11.11
N ALA A 61 -5.12 -7.21 -10.24
CA ALA A 61 -5.15 -6.98 -8.79
C ALA A 61 -4.25 -5.82 -8.35
N ILE A 62 -3.09 -5.62 -9.00
CA ILE A 62 -2.19 -4.49 -8.73
C ILE A 62 -2.84 -3.18 -9.15
N ASP A 63 -3.43 -3.13 -10.35
CA ASP A 63 -4.11 -1.93 -10.86
C ASP A 63 -5.31 -1.56 -9.96
N LEU A 64 -6.12 -2.55 -9.56
CA LEU A 64 -7.25 -2.34 -8.67
C LEU A 64 -6.80 -1.89 -7.27
N ALA A 65 -5.78 -2.51 -6.69
CA ALA A 65 -5.24 -2.08 -5.39
C ALA A 65 -4.75 -0.63 -5.48
N SER A 66 -3.98 -0.30 -6.51
CA SER A 66 -3.45 1.06 -6.72
C SER A 66 -4.56 2.09 -6.87
N TYR A 67 -5.64 1.75 -7.59
CA TYR A 67 -6.83 2.60 -7.71
C TYR A 67 -7.57 2.76 -6.38
N LEU A 68 -7.77 1.68 -5.61
CA LEU A 68 -8.44 1.75 -4.32
C LEU A 68 -7.69 2.64 -3.32
N PHE A 69 -6.36 2.50 -3.24
CA PHE A 69 -5.53 3.32 -2.35
C PHE A 69 -5.40 4.77 -2.85
N SER A 70 -5.47 5.03 -4.16
CA SER A 70 -5.50 6.42 -4.66
C SER A 70 -6.82 7.11 -4.36
N LEU A 71 -7.94 6.37 -4.35
CA LEU A 71 -9.27 6.91 -4.01
C LEU A 71 -9.48 7.12 -2.51
N HIS A 72 -9.06 6.16 -1.69
CA HIS A 72 -9.43 6.10 -0.27
C HIS A 72 -8.27 6.34 0.69
N GLY A 73 -7.03 6.37 0.18
CA GLY A 73 -5.83 6.33 1.00
C GLY A 73 -5.68 5.01 1.75
N TYR A 74 -4.69 4.96 2.64
CA TYR A 74 -4.50 3.81 3.52
C TYR A 74 -5.46 3.89 4.72
N PRO A 75 -5.95 2.74 5.21
CA PRO A 75 -6.78 2.71 6.42
C PRO A 75 -6.00 3.32 7.59
N LYS A 76 -6.60 4.32 8.24
CA LYS A 76 -6.03 4.93 9.45
C LYS A 76 -6.02 3.90 10.56
N ARG A 77 -4.96 3.91 11.38
CA ARG A 77 -4.88 3.05 12.57
C ARG A 77 -6.09 3.34 13.46
N ALA A 78 -6.87 2.31 13.79
CA ALA A 78 -7.93 2.43 14.79
C ALA A 78 -7.27 2.78 16.13
N VAL A 79 -7.43 4.02 16.58
CA VAL A 79 -7.09 4.40 17.95
C VAL A 79 -8.22 3.87 18.81
N LYS A 80 -7.97 2.80 19.55
CA LYS A 80 -8.92 2.27 20.52
C LYS A 80 -9.16 3.39 21.57
N PRO A 81 -10.42 3.75 21.87
CA PRO A 81 -10.72 4.76 22.89
C PRO A 81 -10.24 4.33 24.27
#